data_AF-A0A7G4A1F2-F1
#
_entry.id   AF-A0A7G4A1F2-F1
#
_cell.length_a   1.000
_cell.length_b   1.000
_cell.length_c   1.000
_cell.angle_alpha   90.00
_cell.angle_beta   90.00
_cell.angle_gamma   90.00
#
_symmetry.space_group_name_H-M   'P 1'
#
loop_
_entity.id
_entity.type
_entity.pdbx_description
1 polymer ?
#
loop_
_entity_poly.entity_id
_entity_poly.type
_entity_poly.pdbx_seq_one_letter_code
_entity_poly.pdbx_strand_id
1 'polypeptide(L)'
;MKTTQLEAFSDDVLAIIITIMVLEIKIPHGDTFASLSPLGPIFLSYLLSFIYIGIYWNNHHHLFTAVESISGKILWANLNLLFWISLFPFATGWMGENH
;
A
#
# COMPACT_ATOMS: atom_id res chain seq x y z
N MET A 1 -12.52 9.15 -20.32
CA MET A 1 -11.06 9.02 -20.11
C MET A 1 -10.65 7.61 -20.51
N LYS A 2 -9.46 7.39 -21.08
CA LYS A 2 -9.00 6.02 -21.40
C LYS A 2 -8.76 5.27 -20.08
N THR A 3 -9.26 4.04 -19.99
CA THR A 3 -9.14 3.18 -18.79
C THR A 3 -7.71 3.05 -18.29
N THR A 4 -6.79 2.87 -19.23
CA THR A 4 -5.35 2.73 -19.02
C THR A 4 -4.70 3.92 -18.29
N GLN A 5 -5.22 5.15 -18.43
CA GLN A 5 -4.63 6.30 -17.75
C GLN A 5 -4.97 6.34 -16.25
N LEU A 6 -6.19 5.94 -15.89
CA LEU A 6 -6.58 5.89 -14.47
C LEU A 6 -5.86 4.74 -13.77
N GLU A 7 -5.74 3.61 -14.45
CA GLU A 7 -5.02 2.44 -13.96
C GLU A 7 -3.54 2.73 -13.70
N ALA A 8 -2.85 3.33 -14.68
CA ALA A 8 -1.45 3.74 -14.51
C ALA A 8 -1.27 4.72 -13.35
N PHE A 9 -2.19 5.66 -13.16
CA PHE A 9 -2.16 6.58 -12.02
C PHE A 9 -2.33 5.84 -10.68
N SER A 10 -3.28 4.90 -10.59
CA SER A 10 -3.45 4.08 -9.39
C SER A 10 -2.19 3.26 -9.11
N ASP A 11 -1.60 2.64 -10.12
CA ASP A 11 -0.40 1.81 -10.00
C ASP A 11 0.80 2.62 -9.49
N ASP A 12 1.03 3.82 -10.04
CA ASP A 12 2.09 4.72 -9.58
C ASP A 12 1.92 5.09 -8.10
N VAL A 13 0.68 5.39 -7.68
CA VAL A 13 0.37 5.72 -6.28
C VAL A 13 0.61 4.51 -5.36
N LEU A 14 0.17 3.32 -5.75
CA LEU A 14 0.39 2.11 -4.96
C LEU A 14 1.88 1.76 -4.84
N ALA A 15 2.67 1.94 -5.90
CA ALA A 15 4.12 1.73 -5.88
C ALA A 15 4.82 2.67 -4.89
N ILE A 16 4.42 3.95 -4.85
CA ILE A 16 4.93 4.91 -3.87
C ILE A 16 4.58 4.49 -2.44
N ILE A 17 3.33 4.07 -2.19
CA ILE A 17 2.88 3.63 -0.86
C ILE A 17 3.67 2.42 -0.37
N ILE A 18 3.87 1.41 -1.21
CA ILE A 18 4.70 0.23 -0.88
C ILE A 18 6.13 0.65 -0.53
N THR A 19 6.69 1.60 -1.29
CA THR A 19 8.04 2.11 -1.05
C THR A 19 8.13 2.86 0.28
N ILE A 20 7.15 3.69 0.63
CA ILE A 20 7.13 4.39 1.93
C ILE A 20 7.01 3.37 3.07
N MET A 21 6.14 2.37 2.93
CA MET A 21 5.95 1.35 3.97
C MET A 21 7.22 0.57 4.30
N VAL A 22 8.06 0.24 3.32
CA VAL A 22 9.32 -0.49 3.60
C VAL A 22 10.35 0.40 4.30
N LEU A 23 10.30 1.72 4.05
CA LEU A 23 11.18 2.69 4.72
C LEU A 23 10.86 2.85 6.23
N GLU A 24 9.64 2.52 6.66
CA GLU A 24 9.26 2.50 8.08
C GLU A 24 9.93 1.37 8.87
N ILE A 25 10.47 0.35 8.19
CA ILE A 25 11.25 -0.72 8.84
C ILE A 25 12.66 -0.19 9.12
N LYS A 26 12.80 0.47 10.26
CA LYS A 26 14.06 1.08 10.70
C LYS A 26 15.12 0.02 10.98
N ILE A 27 16.35 0.29 10.56
CA ILE A 27 17.51 -0.56 10.85
C ILE A 27 17.77 -0.52 12.36
N PRO A 28 17.85 -1.67 13.05
CA PRO A 28 18.00 -1.69 14.50
C PRO A 28 19.43 -1.28 14.88
N HIS A 29 19.57 -0.67 16.06
CA HIS A 29 20.88 -0.31 16.62
C HIS A 29 21.54 -1.56 17.24
N GLY A 30 22.09 -2.42 16.40
CA GLY A 30 22.85 -3.61 16.80
C GLY A 30 23.22 -4.48 15.61
N ASP A 31 24.40 -5.08 15.65
CA ASP A 31 25.01 -5.90 14.59
C ASP A 31 24.74 -7.42 14.74
N THR A 32 24.00 -7.81 15.77
CA THR A 32 23.69 -9.22 16.06
C THR A 32 22.27 -9.59 15.61
N PHE A 33 22.03 -10.84 15.24
CA PHE A 33 20.68 -11.31 14.87
C PHE A 33 19.62 -11.09 15.97
N ALA A 34 20.03 -11.01 17.24
CA ALA A 34 19.13 -10.69 18.35
C ALA A 34 18.53 -9.27 18.25
N SER A 35 19.24 -8.33 17.60
CA SER A 35 18.75 -6.95 17.38
C SER A 35 17.58 -6.89 16.39
N LEU A 36 17.34 -7.94 15.61
CA LEU A 36 16.22 -8.07 14.68
C LEU A 36 14.93 -8.56 15.35
N SER A 37 15.02 -9.23 16.51
CA SER A 37 13.84 -9.80 17.19
C SER A 37 12.73 -8.77 17.47
N PRO A 38 13.04 -7.51 17.88
CA PRO A 38 12.03 -6.48 18.08
C PRO A 38 11.35 -6.00 16.79
N LEU A 39 11.94 -6.24 15.62
CA LEU A 39 11.35 -5.85 14.33
C LEU A 39 10.28 -6.82 13.84
N GLY A 40 10.13 -8.00 14.45
CA GLY A 40 9.16 -9.02 14.05
C GLY A 40 7.74 -8.49 13.89
N PRO A 41 7.17 -7.79 14.90
CA PRO A 41 5.83 -7.19 14.81
C PRO A 41 5.71 -6.14 13.69
N ILE A 42 6.73 -5.30 13.50
CA ILE A 42 6.77 -4.26 12.46
C ILE A 42 6.78 -4.92 11.08
N PHE A 43 7.62 -5.93 10.89
CA PHE A 43 7.71 -6.69 9.65
C PHE A 43 6.40 -7.42 9.32
N LEU A 44 5.75 -8.04 10.33
CA LEU A 44 4.46 -8.70 10.14
C LEU A 44 3.38 -7.69 9.71
N SER A 45 3.38 -6.52 10.34
CA SER A 45 2.47 -5.41 10.01
C SER A 45 2.67 -4.92 8.58
N TYR A 46 3.93 -4.76 8.17
CA TYR A 46 4.30 -4.45 6.78
C TYR A 46 3.81 -5.53 5.83
N LEU A 47 4.06 -6.80 6.13
CA LEU A 47 3.69 -7.94 5.28
C LEU A 47 2.17 -8.02 5.07
N LEU A 48 1.39 -7.88 6.14
CA LEU A 48 -0.07 -7.87 6.07
C LEU A 48 -0.59 -6.70 5.23
N SER A 49 -0.05 -5.50 5.44
CA SER A 49 -0.38 -4.31 4.63
C SER A 49 -0.01 -4.51 3.15
N PHE A 50 1.16 -5.11 2.86
CA PHE A 50 1.60 -5.40 1.49
C PHE A 50 0.67 -6.38 0.79
N ILE A 51 0.28 -7.47 1.46
CA ILE A 51 -0.70 -8.43 0.94
C ILE A 51 -2.03 -7.73 0.65
N TYR A 52 -2.50 -6.87 1.55
CA TYR A 52 -3.76 -6.14 1.37
C TYR A 52 -3.73 -5.22 0.15
N ILE A 53 -2.63 -4.48 -0.04
CA ILE A 53 -2.41 -3.65 -1.23
C ILE A 53 -2.35 -4.52 -2.50
N GLY A 54 -1.69 -5.68 -2.45
CA GLY A 54 -1.63 -6.60 -3.58
C GLY A 54 -2.99 -7.17 -3.98
N ILE A 55 -3.83 -7.53 -3.00
CA ILE A 55 -5.22 -7.95 -3.25
C ILE A 55 -6.02 -6.81 -3.88
N TYR A 56 -5.86 -5.59 -3.37
CA TYR A 56 -6.51 -4.42 -3.93
C TYR A 56 -6.09 -4.20 -5.38
N TRP A 57 -4.79 -4.20 -5.66
CA TRP A 57 -4.24 -4.02 -7.01
C TRP A 57 -4.78 -5.08 -7.97
N ASN A 58 -4.77 -6.36 -7.58
CA ASN A 58 -5.29 -7.44 -8.40
C ASN A 58 -6.78 -7.27 -8.73
N ASN A 59 -7.59 -6.88 -7.74
CA ASN A 59 -9.01 -6.58 -7.94
C ASN A 59 -9.20 -5.34 -8.83
N HIS A 60 -8.36 -4.32 -8.67
CA HIS A 60 -8.38 -3.11 -9.49
C HIS A 60 -8.09 -3.44 -10.96
N HIS A 61 -7.01 -4.16 -11.24
CA HIS A 61 -6.63 -4.60 -12.58
C HIS A 61 -7.76 -5.42 -13.25
N HIS A 62 -8.35 -6.37 -12.52
CA HIS A 62 -9.49 -7.16 -13.02
C HIS A 62 -10.72 -6.29 -13.32
N LEU A 63 -11.05 -5.34 -12.44
CA LEU A 63 -12.19 -4.44 -12.64
C LEU A 63 -12.01 -3.58 -13.89
N PHE A 64 -10.82 -2.98 -14.07
CA PHE A 64 -10.54 -2.10 -15.22
C PHE A 64 -10.42 -2.86 -16.54
N THR A 65 -10.08 -4.14 -16.51
CA THR A 65 -10.15 -5.03 -17.68
C THR A 65 -11.59 -5.29 -18.15
N ALA A 66 -12.57 -5.25 -17.23
CA ALA A 66 -13.98 -5.50 -17.53
C ALA A 66 -14.80 -4.24 -17.87
N VAL A 67 -14.25 -3.04 -17.66
CA VAL A 67 -14.97 -1.77 -17.84
C VAL A 67 -14.62 -1.13 -19.18
N GLU A 68 -15.61 -0.95 -20.05
CA GLU A 68 -15.42 -0.32 -21.38
C GLU A 68 -15.30 1.22 -21.32
N SER A 69 -15.85 1.87 -20.28
CA SER A 69 -15.80 3.33 -20.15
C SER A 69 -15.73 3.82 -18.70
N ILE A 70 -14.88 4.81 -18.43
CA ILE A 70 -14.76 5.46 -17.12
C ILE A 70 -15.67 6.67 -17.04
N SER A 71 -16.60 6.67 -16.08
CA SER A 71 -17.39 7.83 -15.69
C SER A 71 -16.71 8.65 -14.58
N GLY A 72 -17.05 9.93 -14.45
CA GLY A 72 -16.48 10.80 -13.40
C GLY A 72 -16.74 10.31 -11.97
N LYS A 73 -17.84 9.57 -11.74
CA LYS A 73 -18.13 8.94 -10.44
C LYS A 73 -17.12 7.85 -10.08
N ILE A 74 -16.70 7.06 -11.05
CA ILE A 74 -15.66 6.02 -10.87
C ILE A 74 -14.33 6.66 -10.50
N LEU A 75 -14.01 7.79 -11.12
CA LEU A 75 -12.77 8.52 -10.84
C LEU A 75 -12.72 9.05 -9.40
N TRP A 76 -13.82 9.63 -8.91
CA TRP A 76 -13.96 10.03 -7.50
C TRP A 76 -13.93 8.84 -6.53
N ALA A 77 -14.58 7.73 -6.88
CA ALA A 77 -14.52 6.51 -6.08
C ALA A 77 -13.07 5.97 -5.97
N ASN A 78 -12.33 5.96 -7.09
CA ASN A 78 -10.92 5.57 -7.11
C ASN A 78 -10.06 6.48 -6.22
N LEU A 79 -10.24 7.81 -6.32
CA LEU A 79 -9.51 8.76 -5.47
C LEU A 79 -9.81 8.57 -3.98
N ASN A 80 -11.08 8.31 -3.62
CA ASN A 80 -11.45 8.05 -2.23
C ASN A 80 -10.76 6.78 -1.71
N LEU A 81 -10.69 5.74 -2.53
CA LEU A 81 -10.03 4.48 -2.21
C LEU A 81 -8.51 4.64 -2.07
N LEU A 82 -7.86 5.33 -3.01
CA LEU A 82 -6.44 5.66 -2.96
C LEU A 82 -6.10 6.50 -1.73
N PHE A 83 -6.98 7.43 -1.34
CA PHE A 83 -6.81 8.21 -0.11
C PHE A 83 -6.74 7.29 1.12
N TRP A 84 -7.65 6.33 1.27
CA TRP A 84 -7.60 5.39 2.40
C TRP A 84 -6.35 4.51 2.38
N ILE A 85 -5.94 4.04 1.20
CA ILE A 85 -4.73 3.22 1.08
C ILE A 85 -3.47 4.04 1.40
N SER A 86 -3.47 5.34 1.08
CA SER A 86 -2.34 6.23 1.41
C SER A 86 -2.09 6.40 2.91
N LEU A 87 -3.04 6.02 3.78
CA LEU A 87 -2.89 6.04 5.23
C LEU A 87 -2.25 4.75 5.79
N PHE A 88 -2.06 3.71 4.98
CA PHE A 88 -1.43 2.46 5.43
C PHE A 88 -0.03 2.65 6.01
N PRO A 89 0.88 3.43 5.40
CA PRO A 89 2.20 3.66 5.98
C PRO A 89 2.13 4.26 7.38
N PHE A 90 1.22 5.22 7.59
CA PHE A 90 0.98 5.81 8.91
C PHE A 90 0.48 4.77 9.91
N ALA A 91 -0.50 3.94 9.54
CA ALA A 91 -1.03 2.90 10.42
C ALA A 91 0.03 1.83 10.77
N THR A 92 0.83 1.40 9.79
CA THR A 92 1.92 0.45 9.98
C THR A 92 3.02 1.03 10.88
N GLY A 93 3.43 2.29 10.67
CA GLY A 93 4.40 2.98 11.52
C GLY A 93 3.89 3.20 12.95
N TRP A 94 2.63 3.65 13.10
CA TRP A 94 2.01 3.89 14.40
C TRP A 94 1.91 2.62 15.25
N MET A 95 1.58 1.48 14.63
CA MET A 95 1.58 0.18 15.30
C MET A 95 2.99 -0.29 15.69
N GLY A 96 4.01 0.11 14.95
CA GLY A 96 5.41 -0.21 15.23
C GLY A 96 6.05 0.64 16.33
N GLU A 97 5.57 1.86 16.59
CA GLU A 97 6.07 2.71 17.69
C GLU A 97 5.37 2.45 19.04
N ASN A 98 4.21 1.77 19.04
CA ASN A 98 3.38 1.56 20.24
C ASN A 98 3.30 0.09 20.70
N HIS A 99 4.14 -0.81 20.16
CA HIS A 99 4.30 -2.20 20.62
C HIS A 99 5.78 -2.59 20.59
#